data_AF-A0A958HSJ0-F1
#
_entry.id   AF-A0A958HSJ0-F1
#
_cell.length_a   1.000
_cell.length_b   1.000
_cell.length_c   1.000
_cell.angle_alpha   90.00
_cell.angle_beta   90.00
_cell.angle_gamma   90.00
#
_symmetry.space_group_name_H-M   'P 1'
#
loop_
_entity.id
_entity.type
_entity.pdbx_description
1 polymer ?
#
loop_
_entity_poly.entity_id
_entity_poly.type
_entity_poly.pdbx_seq_one_letter_code
_entity_poly.pdbx_strand_id
1 'polypeptide(L)'
;MEPKSPKTLTIGELRELLGDYDPNTPVLVSYDYGDYWHNTAADEIGESDVELREVRYSDYHQTFVVRQDEEADEDDDERFFVLTIGK
;
A
#
# COMPACT_ATOMS: atom_id res chain seq x y z
N MET A 1 19.90 -12.55 5.42
CA MET A 1 19.25 -11.32 5.88
C MET A 1 17.93 -11.74 6.50
N GLU A 2 17.55 -11.18 7.65
CA GLU A 2 16.19 -11.41 8.17
C GLU A 2 15.19 -10.76 7.20
N PRO A 3 14.05 -11.43 6.88
CA PRO A 3 13.05 -10.83 6.01
C PRO A 3 12.54 -9.53 6.65
N LYS A 4 12.62 -8.42 5.92
CA LYS A 4 12.04 -7.15 6.38
C LYS A 4 10.53 -7.28 6.26
N SER A 5 9.84 -7.69 7.32
CA SER A 5 8.38 -7.67 7.33
C SER A 5 7.88 -6.21 7.19
N PRO A 6 6.89 -5.95 6.33
CA PRO A 6 6.31 -4.62 6.24
C PRO A 6 5.60 -4.32 7.56
N LYS A 7 5.64 -3.05 8.01
CA LYS A 7 4.74 -2.62 9.09
C LYS A 7 3.34 -2.53 8.51
N THR A 8 2.50 -3.49 8.86
CA THR A 8 1.13 -3.59 8.34
C THR A 8 0.12 -3.56 9.48
N LEU A 9 -1.11 -3.21 9.13
CA LEU A 9 -2.29 -3.44 9.95
C LEU A 9 -3.10 -4.53 9.28
N THR A 10 -3.67 -5.44 10.06
CA THR A 10 -4.76 -6.28 9.58
C THR A 10 -5.97 -5.41 9.25
N ILE A 11 -6.89 -5.93 8.42
CA ILE A 11 -8.17 -5.25 8.14
C ILE A 11 -8.94 -5.01 9.44
N GLY A 12 -8.85 -5.92 10.41
CA GLY A 12 -9.49 -5.78 11.72
C GLY A 12 -8.95 -4.56 12.47
N GLU A 13 -7.63 -4.47 12.63
CA GLU A 13 -6.97 -3.35 13.31
C GLU A 13 -7.21 -2.02 12.58
N LEU A 14 -7.21 -2.01 11.25
CA LEU A 14 -7.55 -0.83 10.47
C LEU A 14 -9.00 -0.38 10.71
N ARG A 15 -9.95 -1.32 10.78
CA ARG A 15 -11.36 -1.01 11.06
C ARG A 15 -11.56 -0.52 12.49
N GLU A 16 -10.85 -1.09 13.46
CA GLU A 16 -10.90 -0.60 14.85
C GLU A 16 -10.36 0.82 14.95
N LEU A 17 -9.23 1.11 14.28
CA LEU A 17 -8.65 2.45 14.25
C LEU A 17 -9.60 3.48 13.62
N LEU A 18 -10.33 3.09 12.58
CA LEU A 18 -11.29 3.96 11.88
C LEU A 18 -12.69 3.97 12.51
N GLY A 19 -12.97 3.07 13.46
CA GLY A 19 -14.32 2.82 13.99
C GLY A 19 -14.92 3.99 14.76
N ASP A 20 -14.09 4.89 15.27
CA ASP A 20 -14.52 6.10 16.00
C ASP A 20 -14.92 7.26 15.07
N TYR A 21 -14.66 7.16 13.77
CA TYR A 21 -14.96 8.20 12.77
C TYR A 21 -16.31 7.97 12.07
N ASP A 22 -16.90 9.02 11.48
CA ASP A 22 -18.12 8.88 10.68
C ASP A 22 -17.81 8.00 9.45
N PRO A 23 -18.55 6.89 9.22
CA PRO A 23 -18.32 5.98 8.10
C PRO A 23 -18.50 6.62 6.72
N ASN A 24 -19.08 7.82 6.63
CA ASN A 24 -19.23 8.56 5.37
C ASN A 24 -18.14 9.63 5.18
N THR A 25 -17.14 9.71 6.07
CA THR A 25 -16.02 10.64 5.94
C THR A 25 -15.16 10.24 4.73
N PRO A 26 -14.92 11.16 3.77
CA PRO A 26 -14.01 10.88 2.66
C PRO A 26 -12.58 10.60 3.14
N VAL A 27 -11.92 9.63 2.52
CA VAL A 27 -10.53 9.26 2.82
C VAL A 27 -9.63 9.72 1.68
N LEU A 28 -8.57 10.45 2.03
CA LEU A 28 -7.47 10.80 1.13
C LEU A 28 -6.21 10.05 1.57
N VAL A 29 -5.38 9.63 0.63
CA VAL A 29 -4.02 9.16 0.92
C VAL A 29 -3.02 10.20 0.48
N SER A 30 -2.11 10.51 1.40
CA SER A 30 -1.06 11.48 1.16
C SER A 30 0.30 10.81 1.00
N TYR A 31 1.09 11.28 0.04
CA TYR A 31 2.47 10.84 -0.16
C TYR A 31 3.39 12.03 -0.47
N ASP A 32 4.66 11.89 -0.11
CA ASP A 32 5.67 12.88 -0.43
C ASP A 32 5.96 12.81 -1.94
N TYR A 33 5.77 13.93 -2.64
CA TYR A 33 6.02 14.03 -4.07
C TYR A 33 7.52 14.20 -4.39
N GLY A 34 8.36 14.40 -3.37
CA GLY A 34 9.81 14.54 -3.50
C GLY A 34 10.22 15.78 -4.30
N ASP A 35 9.34 16.79 -4.38
CA ASP A 35 9.69 18.04 -5.06
C ASP A 35 10.62 18.91 -4.21
N TYR A 36 11.22 19.91 -4.85
CA TYR A 36 12.14 20.86 -4.22
C TYR A 36 11.52 21.59 -3.00
N TRP A 37 10.20 21.59 -2.89
CA TRP A 37 9.44 22.26 -1.86
C TRP A 37 8.95 21.31 -0.75
N HIS A 38 9.24 20.00 -0.86
CA HIS A 38 8.76 18.96 0.05
C HIS A 38 7.23 18.97 0.22
N ASN A 39 6.51 19.18 -0.89
CA ASN A 39 5.07 19.13 -0.87
C ASN A 39 4.58 17.69 -0.67
N THR A 40 3.60 17.55 0.22
CA THR A 40 2.83 16.31 0.37
C THR A 40 1.60 16.42 -0.52
N ALA A 41 1.52 15.56 -1.54
CA ALA A 41 0.32 15.41 -2.35
C ALA A 41 -0.71 14.58 -1.58
N ALA A 42 -1.99 14.86 -1.77
CA ALA A 42 -3.08 14.07 -1.22
C ALA A 42 -4.05 13.74 -2.35
N ASP A 43 -4.27 12.44 -2.57
CA ASP A 43 -5.15 11.93 -3.63
C ASP A 43 -6.38 11.26 -3.03
N GLU A 44 -7.48 11.37 -3.76
CA GLU A 44 -8.74 10.70 -3.44
C GLU A 44 -8.61 9.18 -3.62
N ILE A 45 -9.26 8.42 -2.75
CA ILE A 45 -9.34 6.96 -2.85
C ILE A 45 -10.78 6.58 -3.18
N GLY A 46 -10.98 6.08 -4.40
CA GLY A 46 -12.22 5.44 -4.82
C GLY A 46 -12.21 3.93 -4.58
N GLU A 47 -13.38 3.30 -4.75
CA GLU A 47 -13.53 1.85 -4.63
C GLU A 47 -12.65 1.08 -5.62
N SER A 48 -12.41 1.64 -6.81
CA SER A 48 -11.60 1.03 -7.87
C SER A 48 -10.09 1.13 -7.62
N ASP A 49 -9.65 1.93 -6.65
CA ASP A 49 -8.23 2.17 -6.35
C ASP A 49 -7.66 1.16 -5.35
N VAL A 50 -8.50 0.32 -4.73
CA VAL A 50 -8.08 -0.65 -3.71
C VAL A 50 -8.25 -2.07 -4.23
N GLU A 51 -7.14 -2.82 -4.28
CA GLU A 51 -7.15 -4.20 -4.75
C GLU A 51 -6.25 -5.12 -3.90
N LEU A 52 -6.59 -6.41 -3.85
CA LEU A 52 -5.74 -7.42 -3.20
C LEU A 52 -4.68 -7.89 -4.20
N ARG A 53 -3.40 -7.69 -3.88
CA ARG A 53 -2.26 -8.05 -4.73
C ARG A 53 -1.21 -8.86 -3.99
N GLU A 54 -0.42 -9.59 -4.75
CA GLU A 54 0.83 -10.19 -4.27
C GLU A 54 1.95 -9.16 -4.37
N VAL A 55 2.75 -9.07 -3.32
CA VAL A 55 3.93 -8.20 -3.27
C VAL A 55 5.14 -9.02 -2.83
N ARG A 56 6.31 -8.56 -3.26
CA ARG A 56 7.59 -9.14 -2.86
C ARG A 56 8.55 -8.07 -2.40
N TYR A 57 9.46 -8.40 -1.49
CA TYR A 57 10.53 -7.49 -1.12
C TYR A 57 11.55 -7.39 -2.26
N SER A 58 11.78 -6.19 -2.78
CA SER A 58 12.85 -5.92 -3.75
C SER A 58 14.10 -5.45 -3.01
N ASP A 59 15.16 -6.26 -3.03
CA ASP A 59 16.46 -5.83 -2.52
C ASP A 59 17.04 -4.64 -3.29
N TYR A 60 16.77 -4.54 -4.59
CA TYR A 60 17.24 -3.43 -5.41
C TYR A 60 16.58 -2.10 -5.02
N HIS A 61 15.24 -2.09 -4.89
CA HIS A 61 14.50 -0.89 -4.47
C HIS A 61 14.44 -0.72 -2.94
N GLN A 62 14.99 -1.67 -2.19
CA GLN A 62 14.93 -1.76 -0.73
C GLN A 62 13.49 -1.63 -0.16
N THR A 63 12.48 -2.03 -0.93
CA THR A 63 11.05 -1.88 -0.60
C THR A 63 10.21 -2.99 -1.20
N PHE A 64 8.96 -3.13 -0.77
CA PHE A 64 7.99 -4.05 -1.38
C PHE A 64 7.49 -3.52 -2.72
N VAL A 65 7.40 -4.41 -3.71
CA VAL A 65 6.90 -4.10 -5.05
C VAL A 65 5.76 -5.03 -5.42
N VAL A 66 4.77 -4.51 -6.14
CA VAL A 66 3.66 -5.31 -6.69
C VAL A 66 4.22 -6.26 -7.74
N ARG A 67 3.85 -7.54 -7.63
CA ARG A 67 4.23 -8.54 -8.63
C ARG A 67 3.50 -8.24 -9.94
N GLN A 68 4.24 -8.18 -11.05
CA GLN A 68 3.66 -8.20 -12.39
C GLN A 68 3.63 -9.66 -12.86
N ASP A 69 2.49 -10.09 -13.41
CA ASP A 69 2.11 -11.49 -13.68
C ASP A 69 3.10 -12.33 -14.53
N GLU A 70 4.18 -11.75 -15.05
CA GLU A 70 5.14 -12.42 -15.95
C GLU A 70 6.38 -13.01 -15.25
N GLU A 71 6.61 -12.74 -13.97
CA GLU A 71 7.74 -13.32 -13.23
C GLU A 71 7.27 -14.45 -12.31
N ALA A 72 7.15 -15.65 -12.88
CA ALA A 72 6.86 -16.89 -12.16
C ALA A 72 8.10 -17.41 -11.42
N ASP A 73 7.85 -18.09 -10.29
CA ASP A 73 8.76 -18.93 -9.49
C ASP A 73 9.60 -18.27 -8.37
N GLU A 74 8.97 -17.72 -7.33
CA GLU A 74 9.56 -17.71 -5.97
C GLU A 74 8.46 -17.95 -4.91
N ASP A 75 8.73 -18.83 -3.93
CA ASP A 75 7.81 -19.29 -2.86
C ASP A 75 7.63 -18.26 -1.70
N ASP A 76 8.20 -17.05 -1.81
CA ASP A 76 8.33 -16.08 -0.70
C ASP A 76 7.45 -14.83 -0.86
N ASP A 77 6.38 -14.92 -1.67
CA ASP A 77 5.44 -13.82 -1.89
C ASP A 77 4.38 -13.71 -0.80
N GLU A 78 4.04 -12.47 -0.43
CA GLU A 78 3.01 -12.18 0.56
C GLU A 78 1.83 -11.41 -0.08
N ARG A 79 0.58 -11.75 0.32
CA ARG A 79 -0.64 -11.10 -0.19
C ARG A 79 -1.06 -9.94 0.71
N PHE A 80 -1.18 -8.74 0.14
CA PHE A 80 -1.65 -7.55 0.84
C PHE A 80 -2.70 -6.78 0.03
N PHE A 81 -3.53 -6.01 0.73
CA PHE A 81 -4.32 -4.96 0.08
C PHE A 81 -3.37 -3.84 -0.33
N VAL A 82 -3.37 -3.52 -1.61
CA VAL A 82 -2.54 -2.48 -2.21
C VAL A 82 -3.47 -1.40 -2.75
N LEU A 83 -3.16 -0.15 -2.39
CA LEU A 83 -3.77 1.02 -3.00
C LEU A 83 -3.01 1.36 -4.28
N THR A 84 -3.70 1.32 -5.41
CA THR A 84 -3.21 1.78 -6.70
C THR A 84 -3.78 3.15 -7.00
N ILE A 85 -2.96 4.18 -6.86
CA ILE A 85 -3.35 5.53 -7.28
C ILE A 85 -3.11 5.62 -8.79
N GLY A 86 -4.19 5.76 -9.56
CA GLY A 86 -4.10 5.97 -11.01
C GLY A 86 -3.29 7.24 -11.32
N LYS A 87 -2.37 7.16 -12.29
CA LYS A 87 -1.74 8.35 -12.88
C LYS A 87 -2.55 8.91 -14.03
#